data_AF-A0A3S0GV07-F1
#
_entry.id   AF-A0A3S0GV07-F1
#
_cell.length_a   1.000
_cell.length_b   1.000
_cell.length_c   1.000
_cell.angle_alpha   90.00
_cell.angle_beta   90.00
_cell.angle_gamma   90.00
#
_symmetry.space_group_name_H-M   'P 1'
#
loop_
_entity.id
_entity.type
_entity.pdbx_description
1 polymer ?
#
loop_
_entity_poly.entity_id
_entity_poly.type
_entity_poly.pdbx_seq_one_letter_code
_entity_poly.pdbx_strand_id
1 'polypeptide(L)' 'FDWQGQELMVQSRAHDETGYVQPTKDELRAVRGVNNIYHNNGIQTWLVHANGETENVEIS' A
#
# COMPACT_ATOMS: atom_id res chain seq x y z
N PHE A 1 13.57 -1.44 14.17
CA PHE A 1 13.73 -0.27 13.28
C PHE A 1 13.94 0.93 14.17
N ASP A 2 14.91 1.77 13.87
CA ASP A 2 15.19 3.01 14.59
C ASP A 2 15.05 4.17 13.60
N TRP A 3 14.14 5.09 13.86
CA TRP A 3 13.75 6.14 12.92
C TRP A 3 14.48 7.44 13.24
N GLN A 4 15.16 8.01 12.25
CA GLN A 4 15.98 9.21 12.41
C GLN A 4 15.28 10.47 11.88
N GLY A 5 13.95 10.44 11.73
CA GLY A 5 13.15 11.59 11.28
C GLY A 5 13.11 11.80 9.77
N GLN A 6 13.67 10.90 8.96
CA GLN A 6 13.53 10.96 7.50
C GLN A 6 12.09 10.64 7.06
N GLU A 7 11.65 11.19 5.91
CA GLU A 7 10.39 10.76 5.31
C GLU A 7 10.42 9.28 4.94
N LEU A 8 9.28 8.60 5.10
CA LEU A 8 9.12 7.18 4.80
C LEU A 8 7.84 6.93 4.00
N MET A 9 7.91 6.01 3.04
CA MET A 9 6.73 5.40 2.42
C MET A 9 6.55 4.01 3.02
N VAL A 10 5.62 3.88 3.97
CA VAL A 10 5.38 2.63 4.70
C VAL A 10 4.30 1.82 4.00
N GLN A 11 4.61 0.57 3.69
CA GLN A 11 3.70 -0.39 3.09
C GLN A 11 3.77 -1.73 3.85
N SER A 12 2.71 -2.53 3.74
CA SER A 12 2.70 -3.92 4.20
C SER A 12 2.14 -4.82 3.11
N ARG A 13 2.57 -6.08 3.11
CA ARG A 13 2.15 -7.08 2.12
C ARG A 13 1.88 -8.41 2.79
N ALA A 14 0.61 -8.84 2.78
CA ALA A 14 0.23 -10.13 3.32
C ALA A 14 0.57 -11.29 2.38
N HIS A 15 0.88 -12.44 2.97
CA HIS A 15 1.09 -13.73 2.31
C HIS A 15 0.27 -14.78 3.07
N ASP A 16 -0.49 -15.63 2.37
CA ASP A 16 -1.29 -16.69 3.00
C ASP A 16 -0.79 -18.11 2.65
N GLU A 17 -1.39 -19.11 3.28
CA GLU A 17 -1.03 -20.53 3.12
C GLU A 17 -1.28 -21.10 1.71
N THR A 18 -2.07 -20.41 0.88
CA THR A 18 -2.32 -20.80 -0.52
C THR A 18 -1.20 -20.36 -1.46
N GLY A 19 -0.29 -19.52 -0.96
CA GLY A 19 0.75 -18.87 -1.74
C GLY A 19 0.31 -17.56 -2.36
N TYR A 20 -0.89 -17.06 -2.04
CA TYR A 20 -1.34 -15.76 -2.51
C TYR A 20 -0.55 -14.65 -1.82
N VAL A 21 -0.10 -13.69 -2.63
CA VAL A 21 0.62 -12.50 -2.19
C VAL A 21 -0.25 -11.30 -2.47
N GLN A 22 -0.44 -10.44 -1.47
CA GLN A 22 -1.25 -9.24 -1.60
C GLN A 22 -0.73 -8.35 -2.75
N PRO A 23 -1.61 -7.96 -3.71
CA PRO A 23 -1.22 -7.21 -4.89
C PRO A 23 -1.13 -5.71 -4.61
N THR A 24 -0.46 -4.97 -5.49
CA THR A 24 -0.55 -3.50 -5.52
C THR A 24 -1.92 -3.05 -6.05
N LYS A 25 -2.28 -1.78 -5.84
CA LYS A 25 -3.50 -1.21 -6.45
C LYS A 25 -3.43 -1.24 -7.99
N ASP A 26 -2.27 -1.06 -8.59
CA ASP A 26 -2.11 -1.09 -10.05
C ASP A 26 -2.22 -2.50 -10.62
N GLU A 27 -1.68 -3.51 -9.95
CA GLU A 27 -1.89 -4.91 -10.32
C GLU A 27 -3.38 -5.27 -10.30
N LEU A 28 -4.13 -4.80 -9.29
CA LEU A 28 -5.59 -4.97 -9.24
C LEU A 28 -6.29 -4.24 -10.39
N ARG A 29 -5.92 -2.98 -10.67
CA ARG A 29 -6.53 -2.18 -11.75
C ARG A 29 -6.23 -2.73 -13.14
N ALA A 30 -5.04 -3.28 -13.36
CA ALA A 30 -4.66 -3.91 -14.62
C ALA A 30 -5.59 -5.07 -14.99
N VAL A 31 -6.11 -5.78 -13.99
CA VAL A 31 -7.03 -6.93 -14.18
C VAL A 31 -8.49 -6.51 -14.09
N ARG A 32 -8.85 -5.57 -13.21
CA ARG A 32 -10.23 -5.27 -12.82
C ARG A 32 -10.76 -3.93 -13.33
N GLY A 33 -9.90 -3.09 -13.92
CA GLY A 33 -10.20 -1.70 -14.21
C GLY A 33 -10.34 -0.83 -12.95
N VAL A 34 -10.76 0.41 -13.14
CA VAL A 34 -10.85 1.41 -12.05
C VAL A 34 -12.25 1.53 -11.43
N ASN A 35 -13.25 0.90 -12.04
CA ASN A 35 -14.66 1.00 -11.61
C ASN A 35 -15.11 -0.18 -10.74
N ASN A 36 -14.19 -0.95 -10.20
CA ASN A 36 -14.52 -2.04 -9.28
C ASN A 36 -14.64 -1.50 -7.84
N ILE A 37 -15.86 -1.46 -7.32
CA ILE A 37 -16.20 -0.83 -6.03
C ILE A 37 -15.85 -1.74 -4.84
N TYR A 38 -15.69 -3.05 -5.06
CA TYR A 38 -15.53 -4.05 -4.01
C TYR A 38 -14.20 -4.79 -4.08
N HIS A 39 -13.83 -5.43 -2.96
CA HIS A 39 -12.64 -6.28 -2.83
C HIS A 39 -11.34 -5.59 -3.25
N ASN A 40 -11.18 -4.31 -2.86
CA ASN A 40 -9.93 -3.59 -3.03
C ASN A 40 -8.96 -3.96 -1.90
N ASN A 41 -8.21 -5.04 -2.11
CA ASN A 41 -7.18 -5.53 -1.20
C ASN A 41 -5.77 -5.08 -1.60
N GLY A 42 -5.64 -4.00 -2.39
CA GLY A 42 -4.35 -3.47 -2.84
C GLY A 42 -3.51 -3.02 -1.65
N ILE A 43 -2.18 -3.13 -1.77
CA ILE A 43 -1.23 -2.59 -0.79
C ILE A 43 -1.53 -1.10 -0.56
N GLN A 44 -1.61 -0.71 0.71
CA GLN A 44 -1.77 0.68 1.14
C GLN A 44 -0.40 1.30 1.44
N THR A 45 -0.25 2.58 1.11
CA THR A 45 0.93 3.39 1.43
C THR A 45 0.60 4.48 2.43
N TRP A 46 1.42 4.61 3.46
CA TRP A 46 1.43 5.79 4.33
C TRP A 46 2.69 6.59 4.09
N LEU A 47 2.54 7.87 3.74
CA LEU A 47 3.66 8.81 3.77
C LEU A 47 3.80 9.30 5.21
N VAL A 48 4.92 8.97 5.84
CA VAL A 48 5.31 9.51 7.14
C VAL A 48 6.22 10.70 6.87
N HIS A 49 5.76 11.89 7.22
CA HIS A 49 6.56 13.10 7.11
C HIS A 49 7.63 13.17 8.21
N ALA A 50 8.64 14.01 8.01
CA ALA A 50 9.72 14.21 8.98
C ALA A 50 9.23 14.71 10.36
N ASN A 51 8.07 15.38 10.41
CA ASN A 51 7.42 15.82 11.65
C ASN A 51 6.58 14.71 12.35
N GLY A 52 6.47 13.52 11.75
CA GLY A 52 5.72 12.39 12.28
C GLY A 52 4.25 12.33 11.87
N GLU A 53 3.74 13.32 11.12
CA GLU A 53 2.39 13.24 10.55
C GLU A 53 2.33 12.19 9.45
N THR A 54 1.15 11.58 9.28
CA THR A 54 0.94 10.49 8.33
C THR A 54 -0.17 10.83 7.34
N GLU A 55 0.12 10.69 6.05
CA GLU A 55 -0.85 10.89 4.98
C GLU A 55 -1.17 9.59 4.25
N ASN A 56 -2.46 9.39 3.93
CA ASN A 56 -2.90 8.36 3.01
C ASN A 56 -2.57 8.78 1.59
N VAL A 57 -1.55 8.16 1.01
CA VAL A 57 -1.11 8.45 -0.36
C VAL A 57 -1.25 7.23 -1.26
N GLU A 58 -1.29 7.50 -2.55
CA GLU A 58 -1.19 6.47 -3.58
C GLU A 58 0.09 6.70 -4.38
N ILE A 59 0.80 5.61 -4.66
CA ILE A 59 1.96 5.60 -5.56
C ILE A 59 1.56 4.75 -6.77
N SER A 60 1.80 5.28 -7.96
CA SER A 60 1.44 4.68 -9.25
C SER A 60 2.64 4.64 -10.18
#